data_AF-A0A3M5FVL9-F1
#
_entry.id   AF-A0A3M5FVL9-F1
#
_cell.length_a   1.000
_cell.length_b   1.000
_cell.length_c   1.000
_cell.angle_alpha   90.00
_cell.angle_beta   90.00
_cell.angle_gamma   90.00
#
_symmetry.space_group_name_H-M   'P 1'
#
loop_
_entity.id
_entity.type
_entity.pdbx_description
1 polymer ?
#
loop_
_entity_poly.entity_id
_entity_poly.type
_entity_poly.pdbx_seq_one_letter_code
_entity_poly.pdbx_strand_id
1 'polypeptide(L)'
;MNYGMQVGGDVTPQSLAPLGIQAYELTESCAQIMPRAEATLADVYNDLLNLGRIFDVQARAEALVAQMRRSVSEVQASVAGKSSPGVFLYDSGEDRPMTAGRLAIPQALISAAGGQNVMGDVAASWTHVNWESVVQSNPEVIVIVDYGEVSAAQKQHFLESNPALQSVDAIRNRRYVVQPYVAVTPGIDNVTAIETLAAAFHDVTR
;
A
#
# COMPACT_ATOMS: atom_id res chain seq x y z
N MET A 1 -7.09 -2.30 10.51
CA MET A 1 -8.17 -1.61 9.79
C MET A 1 -8.19 -2.10 8.35
N ASN A 2 -9.36 -2.45 7.82
CA ASN A 2 -9.55 -2.77 6.41
C ASN A 2 -10.50 -1.70 5.84
N TYR A 3 -10.21 -1.15 4.66
CA TYR A 3 -11.15 -0.26 3.95
C TYR A 3 -12.11 -1.06 3.06
N GLY A 4 -13.22 -0.40 2.73
CA GLY A 4 -14.35 -1.01 2.03
C GLY A 4 -15.45 -1.46 2.99
N MET A 5 -16.55 -1.93 2.42
CA MET A 5 -17.67 -2.48 3.17
C MET A 5 -17.27 -3.78 3.90
N GLN A 6 -17.76 -3.95 5.13
CA GLN A 6 -17.47 -5.15 5.91
C GLN A 6 -18.28 -6.34 5.41
N VAL A 7 -17.60 -7.47 5.23
CA VAL A 7 -18.25 -8.73 4.84
C VAL A 7 -19.24 -9.15 5.92
N GLY A 8 -20.51 -9.28 5.53
CA GLY A 8 -21.59 -9.61 6.47
C GLY A 8 -21.98 -8.47 7.43
N GLY A 9 -21.48 -7.25 7.21
CA GLY A 9 -21.90 -6.07 7.95
C GLY A 9 -23.26 -5.51 7.50
N ASP A 10 -23.76 -4.51 8.23
CA ASP A 10 -25.09 -3.92 7.97
C ASP A 10 -25.17 -3.19 6.62
N VAL A 11 -24.04 -2.67 6.13
CA VAL A 11 -23.94 -1.93 4.86
C VAL A 11 -23.06 -2.70 3.89
N THR A 12 -23.70 -3.36 2.92
CA THR A 12 -23.07 -4.15 1.84
C THR A 12 -23.81 -3.92 0.53
N PRO A 13 -23.24 -4.23 -0.65
CA PRO A 13 -23.98 -4.18 -1.90
C PRO A 13 -25.27 -5.02 -1.85
N GLN A 14 -25.23 -6.17 -1.16
CA GLN A 14 -26.37 -7.05 -0.99
C GLN A 14 -27.46 -6.45 -0.09
N SER A 15 -27.10 -5.75 0.99
CA SER A 15 -28.09 -5.11 1.87
C SER A 15 -28.69 -3.84 1.25
N LEU A 16 -27.95 -3.16 0.36
CA LEU A 16 -28.39 -1.95 -0.33
C LEU A 16 -29.25 -2.22 -1.58
N ALA A 17 -29.03 -3.34 -2.26
CA ALA A 17 -29.73 -3.66 -3.52
C ALA A 17 -31.27 -3.68 -3.42
N PRO A 18 -31.91 -4.27 -2.37
CA PRO A 18 -33.37 -4.23 -2.22
C PRO A 18 -33.95 -2.82 -2.05
N LEU A 19 -33.12 -1.85 -1.64
CA LEU A 19 -33.49 -0.45 -1.49
C LEU A 19 -33.30 0.37 -2.78
N GLY A 20 -32.84 -0.28 -3.87
CA GLY A 20 -32.51 0.39 -5.12
C GLY A 20 -31.24 1.25 -5.05
N ILE A 21 -30.40 1.04 -4.03
CA ILE A 21 -29.15 1.78 -3.83
C ILE A 21 -28.01 1.00 -4.48
N GLN A 22 -27.45 1.56 -5.55
CA GLN A 22 -26.28 0.99 -6.22
C GLN A 22 -25.00 1.36 -5.46
N ALA A 23 -24.11 0.38 -5.29
CA ALA A 23 -22.83 0.56 -4.62
C ALA A 23 -21.68 0.12 -5.54
N TYR A 24 -20.55 0.81 -5.43
CA TYR A 24 -19.30 0.46 -6.09
C TYR A 24 -18.20 0.35 -5.02
N GLU A 25 -17.59 -0.82 -4.92
CA GLU A 25 -16.45 -1.07 -4.04
C GLU A 25 -15.17 -1.11 -4.87
N LEU A 26 -14.07 -0.65 -4.28
CA LEU A 26 -12.76 -0.70 -4.92
C LEU A 26 -12.35 -2.14 -5.19
N THR A 27 -11.69 -2.36 -6.31
CA THR A 27 -11.35 -3.69 -6.80
C THR A 27 -10.49 -4.46 -5.78
N GLU A 28 -9.60 -3.78 -5.05
CA GLU A 28 -8.78 -4.41 -4.00
C GLU A 28 -9.62 -4.92 -2.81
N SER A 29 -10.66 -4.19 -2.41
CA SER A 29 -11.52 -4.57 -1.26
C SER A 29 -12.21 -5.92 -1.47
N CYS A 30 -12.34 -6.37 -2.72
CA CYS A 30 -12.82 -7.71 -3.04
C CYS A 30 -11.94 -8.84 -2.45
N ALA A 31 -10.68 -8.57 -2.08
CA ALA A 31 -9.79 -9.54 -1.43
C ALA A 31 -10.34 -10.07 -0.09
N GLN A 32 -11.30 -9.36 0.51
CA GLN A 32 -11.94 -9.76 1.76
C GLN A 32 -13.06 -10.79 1.57
N ILE A 33 -13.62 -10.91 0.36
CA ILE A 33 -14.80 -11.75 0.08
C ILE A 33 -14.53 -12.91 -0.88
N MET A 34 -13.41 -12.87 -1.60
CA MET A 34 -13.08 -13.92 -2.58
C MET A 34 -11.55 -14.06 -2.76
N PRO A 35 -11.08 -15.25 -3.17
CA PRO A 35 -9.70 -15.42 -3.61
C PRO A 35 -9.37 -14.44 -4.73
N ARG A 36 -8.20 -13.81 -4.63
CA ARG A 36 -7.70 -12.87 -5.64
C ARG A 36 -6.24 -13.12 -5.95
N ALA A 37 -5.86 -12.70 -7.15
CA ALA A 37 -4.45 -12.52 -7.50
C ALA A 37 -3.83 -11.39 -6.66
N GLU A 38 -2.51 -11.31 -6.72
CA GLU A 38 -1.74 -10.18 -6.18
C GLU A 38 -2.34 -8.83 -6.65
N ALA A 39 -2.37 -7.85 -5.74
CA ALA A 39 -2.83 -6.51 -6.06
C ALA A 39 -1.88 -5.84 -7.02
N THR A 40 -2.42 -5.13 -8.01
CA THR A 40 -1.62 -4.44 -9.03
C THR A 40 -2.13 -3.02 -9.26
N LEU A 41 -1.30 -2.18 -9.86
CA LEU A 41 -1.76 -0.85 -10.31
C LEU A 41 -2.90 -0.92 -11.34
N ALA A 42 -3.09 -2.08 -12.01
CA ALA A 42 -4.23 -2.28 -12.87
C ALA A 42 -5.57 -2.24 -12.10
N ASP A 43 -5.60 -2.65 -10.83
CA ASP A 43 -6.79 -2.53 -9.99
C ASP A 43 -7.21 -1.05 -9.85
N VAL A 44 -6.24 -0.17 -9.54
CA VAL A 44 -6.45 1.28 -9.45
C VAL A 44 -6.93 1.87 -10.78
N TYR A 45 -6.28 1.49 -11.88
CA TYR A 45 -6.64 2.00 -13.21
C TYR A 45 -8.04 1.55 -13.62
N ASN A 46 -8.42 0.30 -13.32
CA ASN A 46 -9.74 -0.22 -13.62
C ASN A 46 -10.82 0.49 -12.79
N ASP A 47 -10.55 0.76 -11.51
CA ASP A 47 -11.46 1.51 -10.64
C ASP A 47 -11.71 2.92 -11.19
N LEU A 48 -10.66 3.63 -11.59
CA LEU A 48 -10.79 4.96 -12.19
C LEU A 48 -11.57 4.96 -13.51
N LEU A 49 -11.35 3.95 -14.37
CA LEU A 49 -12.12 3.80 -15.62
C LEU A 49 -13.58 3.47 -15.36
N ASN A 50 -13.88 2.64 -14.36
CA ASN A 50 -15.25 2.32 -13.95
C ASN A 50 -15.96 3.55 -13.40
N LEU A 51 -15.30 4.33 -12.54
CA LEU A 51 -15.83 5.62 -12.07
C LEU A 51 -16.05 6.58 -13.24
N GLY A 52 -15.15 6.60 -14.23
CA GLY A 52 -15.33 7.34 -15.49
C GLY A 52 -16.62 6.97 -16.23
N ARG A 53 -17.00 5.70 -16.24
CA ARG A 53 -18.27 5.24 -16.83
C ARG A 53 -19.48 5.60 -15.97
N ILE A 54 -19.38 5.42 -14.65
CA ILE A 54 -20.46 5.68 -13.69
C ILE A 54 -20.87 7.16 -13.71
N PHE A 55 -19.88 8.06 -13.78
CA PHE A 55 -20.09 9.51 -13.76
C PHE A 55 -20.12 10.16 -15.14
N ASP A 56 -20.12 9.37 -16.22
CA ASP A 56 -20.14 9.85 -17.62
C ASP A 56 -19.00 10.84 -17.95
N VAL A 57 -17.78 10.52 -17.50
CA VAL A 57 -16.55 11.31 -17.70
C VAL A 57 -15.38 10.43 -18.19
N GLN A 58 -15.68 9.48 -19.08
CA GLN A 58 -14.77 8.45 -19.59
C GLN A 58 -13.49 9.06 -20.17
N ALA A 59 -13.59 10.10 -21.01
CA ALA A 59 -12.44 10.78 -21.60
C ALA A 59 -11.48 11.36 -20.54
N ARG A 60 -12.03 11.89 -19.44
CA ARG A 60 -11.23 12.40 -18.31
C ARG A 60 -10.54 11.26 -17.57
N ALA A 61 -11.24 10.15 -17.33
CA ALA A 61 -10.67 8.97 -16.66
C ALA A 61 -9.56 8.33 -17.49
N GLU A 62 -9.75 8.20 -18.80
CA GLU A 62 -8.75 7.67 -19.73
C GLU A 62 -7.48 8.55 -19.78
N ALA A 63 -7.66 9.88 -19.85
CA ALA A 63 -6.55 10.82 -19.83
C ALA A 63 -5.75 10.73 -18.51
N LEU A 64 -6.45 10.63 -17.38
CA LEU A 64 -5.83 10.46 -16.05
C LEU A 64 -5.05 9.15 -15.96
N VAL A 65 -5.65 8.02 -16.33
CA VAL A 65 -4.99 6.71 -16.30
C VAL A 65 -3.78 6.69 -17.24
N ALA A 66 -3.88 7.30 -18.42
CA ALA A 66 -2.75 7.42 -19.33
C ALA A 66 -1.61 8.24 -18.72
N GLN A 67 -1.90 9.33 -18.01
CA GLN A 67 -0.90 10.10 -17.28
C GLN A 67 -0.26 9.28 -16.16
N MET A 68 -1.05 8.63 -15.31
CA MET A 68 -0.53 7.82 -14.21
C MET A 68 0.39 6.70 -14.71
N ARG A 69 0.01 6.02 -15.80
CA ARG A 69 0.84 4.98 -16.43
C ARG A 69 2.18 5.52 -16.91
N ARG A 70 2.19 6.70 -17.54
CA ARG A 70 3.44 7.36 -17.97
C ARG A 70 4.34 7.65 -16.77
N SER A 71 3.83 8.32 -15.74
CA SER A 71 4.61 8.66 -14.55
C SER A 71 5.18 7.42 -13.85
N VAL A 72 4.39 6.36 -13.69
CA VAL A 72 4.89 5.10 -13.12
C VAL A 72 5.97 4.47 -14.00
N SER A 73 5.80 4.48 -15.33
CA SER A 73 6.82 3.93 -16.24
C SER A 73 8.14 4.71 -16.19
N GLU A 74 8.08 6.02 -16.00
CA GLU A 74 9.26 6.88 -15.84
C GLU A 74 10.01 6.53 -14.53
N VAL A 75 9.28 6.36 -13.42
CA VAL A 75 9.88 5.92 -12.16
C VAL A 75 10.51 4.54 -12.31
N GLN A 76 9.79 3.57 -12.87
CA GLN A 76 10.30 2.21 -13.09
C GLN A 76 11.56 2.19 -13.96
N ALA A 77 11.61 3.01 -15.01
CA ALA A 77 12.80 3.17 -15.84
C ALA A 77 13.98 3.77 -15.05
N SER A 78 13.71 4.73 -14.16
CA SER A 78 14.75 5.39 -13.35
C SER A 78 15.39 4.49 -12.28
N VAL A 79 14.67 3.44 -11.85
CA VAL A 79 15.13 2.47 -10.84
C VAL A 79 15.56 1.13 -11.45
N ALA A 80 15.41 0.96 -12.77
CA ALA A 80 15.80 -0.26 -13.47
C ALA A 80 17.30 -0.55 -13.27
N GLY A 81 17.62 -1.80 -12.90
CA GLY A 81 18.98 -2.25 -12.65
C GLY A 81 19.58 -1.82 -11.30
N LYS A 82 18.86 -1.06 -10.48
CA LYS A 82 19.27 -0.78 -9.09
C LYS A 82 18.96 -1.99 -8.20
N SER A 83 19.64 -2.08 -7.05
CA SER A 83 19.35 -3.08 -6.02
C SER A 83 17.92 -2.89 -5.50
N SER A 84 17.18 -3.98 -5.31
CA SER A 84 15.82 -3.93 -4.78
C SER A 84 15.85 -4.13 -3.26
N PRO A 85 15.74 -3.05 -2.44
CA PRO A 85 15.83 -3.20 -1.00
C PRO A 85 14.63 -3.97 -0.45
N GLY A 86 14.84 -4.74 0.61
CA GLY A 86 13.74 -5.30 1.40
C GLY A 86 12.96 -4.18 2.12
N VAL A 87 11.65 -4.11 1.92
CA VAL A 87 10.78 -3.06 2.45
C VAL A 87 9.71 -3.67 3.34
N PHE A 88 9.62 -3.20 4.58
CA PHE A 88 8.52 -3.50 5.49
C PHE A 88 7.57 -2.32 5.59
N LEU A 89 6.28 -2.52 5.31
CA LEU A 89 5.25 -1.52 5.59
C LEU A 89 4.73 -1.70 7.02
N TYR A 90 4.87 -0.67 7.84
CA TYR A 90 4.36 -0.60 9.20
C TYR A 90 3.17 0.37 9.27
N ASP A 91 1.98 -0.19 9.43
CA ASP A 91 0.76 0.59 9.59
C ASP A 91 0.57 1.05 11.04
N SER A 92 0.55 0.09 11.97
CA SER A 92 0.27 0.28 13.40
C SER A 92 0.56 -1.00 14.19
N GLY A 93 0.30 -0.99 15.50
CA GLY A 93 0.32 -2.19 16.36
C GLY A 93 1.67 -2.48 17.02
N GLU A 94 1.71 -2.38 18.35
CA GLU A 94 2.93 -2.57 19.15
C GLU A 94 3.17 -4.04 19.55
N ASP A 95 2.13 -4.77 19.93
CA ASP A 95 2.21 -6.21 20.26
C ASP A 95 2.45 -7.05 18.99
N ARG A 96 1.62 -6.80 17.97
CA ARG A 96 1.74 -7.42 16.64
C ARG A 96 1.60 -6.34 15.58
N PRO A 97 2.60 -6.15 14.70
CA PRO A 97 2.53 -5.10 13.70
C PRO A 97 1.48 -5.42 12.65
N MET A 98 0.63 -4.44 12.40
CA MET A 98 -0.23 -4.40 11.24
C MET A 98 0.59 -3.97 10.01
N THR A 99 0.43 -4.70 8.92
CA THR A 99 1.20 -4.57 7.69
C THR A 99 0.33 -4.90 6.47
N ALA A 100 0.92 -4.80 5.28
CA ALA A 100 0.31 -5.08 3.99
C ALA A 100 0.95 -6.32 3.34
N GLY A 101 0.14 -7.34 3.10
CA GLY A 101 0.51 -8.52 2.31
C GLY A 101 0.32 -8.28 0.81
N ARG A 102 0.40 -9.35 0.01
CA ARG A 102 0.38 -9.25 -1.46
C ARG A 102 -0.95 -8.83 -2.07
N LEU A 103 -2.04 -8.92 -1.32
CA LEU A 103 -3.36 -8.54 -1.84
C LEU A 103 -3.68 -7.07 -1.57
N ALA A 104 -2.76 -6.30 -0.96
CA ALA A 104 -2.94 -4.88 -0.72
C ALA A 104 -2.18 -4.03 -1.74
N ILE A 105 -2.73 -2.86 -2.11
CA ILE A 105 -2.05 -1.94 -3.04
C ILE A 105 -0.60 -1.60 -2.68
N PRO A 106 -0.17 -1.49 -1.41
CA PRO A 106 1.24 -1.30 -1.08
C PRO A 106 2.20 -2.31 -1.72
N GLN A 107 1.76 -3.55 -1.98
CA GLN A 107 2.53 -4.52 -2.76
C GLN A 107 2.92 -3.95 -4.13
N ALA A 108 1.95 -3.39 -4.85
CA ALA A 108 2.14 -2.79 -6.15
C ALA A 108 2.97 -1.50 -6.09
N LEU A 109 2.77 -0.68 -5.04
CA LEU A 109 3.52 0.57 -4.86
C LEU A 109 5.00 0.32 -4.60
N ILE A 110 5.32 -0.59 -3.67
CA ILE A 110 6.69 -0.97 -3.32
C ILE A 110 7.40 -1.56 -4.54
N SER A 111 6.73 -2.47 -5.26
CA SER A 111 7.28 -3.09 -6.47
C SER A 111 7.53 -2.08 -7.59
N ALA A 112 6.59 -1.15 -7.83
CA ALA A 112 6.75 -0.11 -8.85
C ALA A 112 7.86 0.90 -8.52
N ALA A 113 8.13 1.11 -7.23
CA ALA A 113 9.22 1.93 -6.74
C ALA A 113 10.59 1.22 -6.73
N GLY A 114 10.65 -0.06 -7.09
CA GLY A 114 11.89 -0.85 -7.15
C GLY A 114 12.25 -1.58 -5.86
N GLY A 115 11.38 -1.59 -4.85
CA GLY A 115 11.58 -2.35 -3.61
C GLY A 115 10.94 -3.75 -3.64
N GLN A 116 11.27 -4.57 -2.65
CA GLN A 116 10.65 -5.88 -2.41
C GLN A 116 9.87 -5.85 -1.10
N ASN A 117 8.55 -6.08 -1.14
CA ASN A 117 7.76 -6.22 0.08
C ASN A 117 8.17 -7.49 0.84
N VAL A 118 8.74 -7.34 2.04
CA VAL A 118 9.18 -8.49 2.85
C VAL A 118 8.01 -9.35 3.36
N MET A 119 6.77 -8.84 3.29
CA MET A 119 5.54 -9.56 3.61
C MET A 119 4.77 -10.00 2.35
N GLY A 120 5.42 -9.96 1.17
CA GLY A 120 4.81 -10.30 -0.13
C GLY A 120 4.37 -11.76 -0.30
N ASP A 121 4.79 -12.67 0.59
CA ASP A 121 4.29 -14.06 0.57
C ASP A 121 3.00 -14.23 1.39
N VAL A 122 2.60 -13.21 2.15
CA VAL A 122 1.37 -13.25 2.95
C VAL A 122 0.17 -13.00 2.04
N ALA A 123 -0.68 -14.03 1.87
CA ALA A 123 -1.90 -13.98 1.07
C ALA A 123 -3.05 -13.22 1.77
N ALA A 124 -2.80 -11.96 2.14
CA ALA A 124 -3.76 -11.05 2.75
C ALA A 124 -3.62 -9.64 2.16
N SER A 125 -4.64 -8.80 2.32
CA SER A 125 -4.52 -7.36 2.06
C SER A 125 -3.84 -6.72 3.28
N TRP A 126 -4.59 -6.23 4.27
CA TRP A 126 -4.01 -5.77 5.54
C TRP A 126 -4.15 -6.83 6.62
N THR A 127 -3.09 -7.05 7.39
CA THR A 127 -3.07 -8.10 8.42
C THR A 127 -2.04 -7.83 9.51
N HIS A 128 -2.16 -8.54 10.63
CA HIS A 128 -1.13 -8.57 11.66
C HIS A 128 -0.16 -9.72 11.41
N VAL A 129 1.13 -9.43 11.47
CA VAL A 129 2.21 -10.43 11.49
C VAL A 129 2.84 -10.47 12.88
N ASN A 130 3.91 -11.25 13.04
CA ASN A 130 4.68 -11.31 14.28
C ASN A 130 6.01 -10.57 14.10
N TRP A 131 6.52 -9.93 15.16
CA TRP A 131 7.79 -9.20 15.09
C TRP A 131 8.97 -10.11 14.72
N GLU A 132 8.94 -11.38 15.12
CA GLU A 132 9.95 -12.37 14.76
C GLU A 132 10.04 -12.56 13.24
N SER A 133 8.91 -12.55 12.53
CA SER A 133 8.90 -12.63 11.06
C SER A 133 9.52 -11.38 10.43
N VAL A 134 9.26 -10.20 10.99
CA VAL A 134 9.87 -8.94 10.53
C VAL A 134 11.38 -8.98 10.74
N VAL A 135 11.84 -9.40 11.92
CA VAL A 135 13.27 -9.54 12.26
C VAL A 135 13.97 -10.54 11.35
N GLN A 136 13.35 -11.70 11.10
CA GLN A 136 13.89 -12.72 10.19
C GLN A 136 14.00 -12.23 8.75
N SER A 137 13.02 -11.44 8.30
CA SER A 137 13.04 -10.84 6.96
C SER A 137 14.05 -9.71 6.80
N ASN A 138 14.52 -9.13 7.93
CA ASN A 138 15.52 -8.07 8.01
C ASN A 138 15.35 -6.96 6.94
N PRO A 139 14.25 -6.19 6.98
CA PRO A 139 14.02 -5.13 6.00
C PRO A 139 15.11 -4.05 6.08
N GLU A 140 15.44 -3.50 4.92
CA GLU A 140 16.40 -2.40 4.73
C GLU A 140 15.72 -1.03 4.82
N VAL A 141 14.42 -0.96 4.55
CA VAL A 141 13.60 0.26 4.65
C VAL A 141 12.27 -0.06 5.34
N ILE A 142 11.79 0.85 6.19
CA ILE A 142 10.44 0.78 6.76
C ILE A 142 9.58 1.92 6.22
N VAL A 143 8.45 1.57 5.59
CA VAL A 143 7.40 2.52 5.22
C VAL A 143 6.47 2.68 6.43
N ILE A 144 6.37 3.88 6.99
CA ILE A 144 5.45 4.19 8.10
C ILE A 144 4.20 4.85 7.53
N VAL A 145 3.03 4.27 7.82
CA VAL A 145 1.75 4.89 7.43
C VAL A 145 1.34 5.93 8.47
N ASP A 146 1.13 7.18 8.06
CA ASP A 146 0.79 8.29 8.95
C ASP A 146 -0.70 8.62 8.89
N TYR A 147 -1.37 8.42 10.03
CA TYR A 147 -2.79 8.71 10.23
C TYR A 147 -3.18 8.49 11.70
N GLY A 148 -4.34 9.04 12.08
CA GLY A 148 -4.90 8.85 13.43
C GLY A 148 -4.17 9.68 14.49
N GLU A 149 -4.33 9.27 15.75
CA GLU A 149 -3.76 9.99 16.91
C GLU A 149 -2.27 9.68 17.12
N VAL A 150 -1.81 8.50 16.68
CA VAL A 150 -0.41 8.10 16.79
C VAL A 150 0.34 8.57 15.55
N SER A 151 1.13 9.62 15.69
CA SER A 151 1.93 10.19 14.61
C SER A 151 3.00 9.23 14.09
N ALA A 152 3.44 9.43 12.85
CA ALA A 152 4.60 8.74 12.30
C ALA A 152 5.86 8.83 13.18
N ALA A 153 6.09 9.97 13.84
CA ALA A 153 7.23 10.15 14.74
C ALA A 153 7.13 9.26 16.00
N GLN A 154 5.92 9.10 16.56
CA GLN A 154 5.70 8.18 17.68
C GLN A 154 5.85 6.72 17.23
N LYS A 155 5.34 6.37 16.04
CA LYS A 155 5.54 5.04 15.43
C LYS A 155 7.02 4.74 15.23
N GLN A 156 7.79 5.69 14.70
CA GLN A 156 9.24 5.57 14.54
C GLN A 156 9.93 5.41 15.90
N HIS A 157 9.57 6.22 16.90
CA HIS A 157 10.15 6.11 18.24
C HIS A 157 9.90 4.74 18.88
N PHE A 158 8.69 4.19 18.72
CA PHE A 158 8.38 2.83 19.16
C PHE A 158 9.30 1.80 18.48
N LEU A 159 9.44 1.87 17.15
CA LEU A 159 10.32 0.96 16.40
C LEU A 159 11.78 1.04 16.87
N GLU A 160 12.28 2.25 17.09
CA GLU A 160 13.65 2.50 17.56
C GLU A 160 13.89 2.11 19.02
N SER A 161 12.86 2.15 19.87
CA SER A 161 12.97 1.80 21.29
C SER A 161 12.71 0.33 21.60
N ASN A 162 12.12 -0.42 20.65
CA ASN A 162 11.83 -1.84 20.82
C ASN A 162 13.12 -2.69 20.79
N PRO A 163 13.51 -3.37 21.90
CA PRO A 163 14.74 -4.15 21.96
C PRO A 163 14.80 -5.32 20.95
N ALA A 164 13.64 -5.87 20.57
CA ALA A 164 13.56 -6.99 19.63
C ALA A 164 13.93 -6.59 18.20
N LEU A 165 13.86 -5.31 17.86
CA LEU A 165 14.05 -4.80 16.49
C LEU A 165 15.46 -4.24 16.24
N GLN A 166 16.32 -4.18 17.26
CA GLN A 166 17.61 -3.49 17.19
C GLN A 166 18.61 -4.12 16.21
N SER A 167 18.40 -5.38 15.81
CA SER A 167 19.20 -6.05 14.79
C SER A 167 18.75 -5.75 13.36
N VAL A 168 17.56 -5.19 13.16
CA VAL A 168 16.98 -4.93 11.83
C VAL A 168 17.71 -3.79 11.12
N ASP A 169 18.08 -3.99 9.86
CA ASP A 169 18.86 -3.03 9.08
C ASP A 169 18.20 -1.67 8.93
N ALA A 170 16.90 -1.62 8.66
CA ALA A 170 16.15 -0.37 8.60
C ALA A 170 16.24 0.43 9.92
N ILE A 171 16.21 -0.24 11.08
CA ILE A 171 16.30 0.38 12.40
C ILE A 171 17.71 0.88 12.66
N ARG A 172 18.73 0.03 12.46
CA ARG A 172 20.14 0.39 12.67
C ARG A 172 20.58 1.59 11.84
N ASN A 173 20.09 1.66 10.61
CA ASN A 173 20.42 2.71 9.65
C ASN A 173 19.40 3.87 9.63
N ARG A 174 18.35 3.81 10.47
CA ARG A 174 17.26 4.79 10.53
C ARG A 174 16.63 5.11 9.16
N ARG A 175 16.40 4.07 8.35
CA ARG A 175 15.83 4.19 7.00
C ARG A 175 14.31 4.07 7.04
N TYR A 176 13.66 5.20 7.24
CA TYR A 176 12.20 5.32 7.27
C TYR A 176 11.70 6.22 6.14
N VAL A 177 10.55 5.86 5.57
CA VAL A 177 9.80 6.72 4.65
C VAL A 177 8.36 6.79 5.12
N VAL A 178 7.82 8.01 5.20
CA VAL A 178 6.46 8.24 5.70
C VAL A 178 5.51 8.40 4.52
N GLN A 179 4.36 7.74 4.58
CA GLN A 179 3.27 7.89 3.62
C GLN A 179 1.97 8.17 4.36
N PRO A 180 1.15 9.15 3.93
CA PRO A 180 -0.19 9.30 4.49
C PRO A 180 -1.05 8.09 4.10
N TYR A 181 -2.01 7.71 4.94
CA TYR A 181 -2.88 6.55 4.69
C TYR A 181 -3.54 6.57 3.30
N VAL A 182 -4.03 7.73 2.85
CA VAL A 182 -4.66 7.88 1.52
C VAL A 182 -3.73 7.57 0.34
N ALA A 183 -2.42 7.74 0.51
CA ALA A 183 -1.45 7.48 -0.55
C ALA A 183 -1.12 5.98 -0.72
N VAL A 184 -1.43 5.16 0.29
CA VAL A 184 -1.17 3.72 0.31
C VAL A 184 -2.42 2.87 0.14
N THR A 185 -3.55 3.49 -0.19
CA THR A 185 -4.79 2.82 -0.64
C THR A 185 -5.04 3.07 -2.13
N PRO A 186 -5.85 2.25 -2.84
CA PRO A 186 -6.09 2.44 -4.27
C PRO A 186 -6.60 3.84 -4.59
N GLY A 187 -5.83 4.61 -5.35
CA GLY A 187 -6.20 5.99 -5.63
C GLY A 187 -5.21 6.79 -6.47
N ILE A 188 -5.59 8.04 -6.76
CA ILE A 188 -4.80 8.96 -7.59
C ILE A 188 -3.44 9.32 -6.95
N ASP A 189 -3.34 9.27 -5.62
CA ASP A 189 -2.12 9.59 -4.87
C ASP A 189 -1.04 8.51 -4.99
N ASN A 190 -1.36 7.33 -5.54
CA ASN A 190 -0.42 6.22 -5.68
C ASN A 190 0.78 6.56 -6.58
N VAL A 191 0.64 7.47 -7.55
CA VAL A 191 1.78 7.93 -8.37
C VAL A 191 2.79 8.68 -7.51
N THR A 192 2.32 9.67 -6.74
CA THR A 192 3.15 10.43 -5.80
C THR A 192 3.76 9.52 -4.73
N ALA A 193 3.00 8.51 -4.27
CA ALA A 193 3.51 7.52 -3.34
C ALA A 193 4.71 6.75 -3.93
N ILE A 194 4.58 6.24 -5.15
CA ILE A 194 5.64 5.52 -5.88
C ILE A 194 6.88 6.39 -6.07
N GLU A 195 6.71 7.66 -6.45
CA GLU A 195 7.83 8.60 -6.59
C GLU A 195 8.57 8.81 -5.27
N THR A 196 7.85 9.05 -4.17
CA THR A 196 8.42 9.21 -2.83
C THR A 196 9.14 7.95 -2.37
N LEU A 197 8.55 6.77 -2.59
CA LEU A 197 9.16 5.49 -2.26
C LEU A 197 10.44 5.26 -3.07
N ALA A 198 10.42 5.49 -4.39
CA ALA A 198 11.58 5.31 -5.25
C ALA A 198 12.75 6.22 -4.85
N ALA A 199 12.45 7.48 -4.49
CA ALA A 199 13.44 8.40 -3.97
C ALA A 199 14.07 7.89 -2.66
N ALA A 200 13.26 7.39 -1.73
CA ALA A 200 13.73 6.85 -0.44
C ALA A 200 14.50 5.52 -0.57
N PHE A 201 14.15 4.68 -1.55
CA PHE A 201 14.77 3.37 -1.74
C PHE A 201 16.16 3.48 -2.38
N HIS A 202 16.35 4.47 -3.25
CA HIS A 202 17.50 4.55 -4.14
C HIS A 202 18.26 5.89 -4.10
N ASP A 203 17.99 6.75 -3.11
CA ASP A 203 18.55 8.10 -2.99
C ASP A 203 18.45 8.91 -4.30
N VAL A 204 17.33 8.77 -5.02
CA VAL A 204 17.11 9.50 -6.27
C VAL A 204 16.88 10.97 -5.92
N THR A 205 17.87 11.80 -6.20
CA THR A 205 17.76 13.25 -6.01
C THR A 205 16.65 13.79 -6.92
N ARG A 206 15.70 14.53 -6.35
CA ARG A 206 14.69 15.30 -7.11
C ARG A 206 15.34 16.46 -7.86
#